data_AF-A0A7S2X2R1-F1
#
_entry.id   AF-A0A7S2X2R1-F1
#
_cell.length_a   1.000
_cell.length_b   1.000
_cell.length_c   1.000
_cell.angle_alpha   90.00
_cell.angle_beta   90.00
_cell.angle_gamma   90.00
#
_symmetry.space_group_name_H-M   'P 1'
#
loop_
_entity.id
_entity.type
_entity.pdbx_description
1 polymer ?
#
loop_
_entity_poly.entity_id
_entity_poly.type
_entity_poly.pdbx_seq_one_letter_code
_entity_poly.pdbx_strand_id
1 'polypeptide(L)'
;EGEREAMDAVLTWQAEGYDSHLSGGLAEDFLRAEPGPPPPVVAGRKEVEEILEFSHEICRDASEEFCSLDLIARRIEDFKHRARAAYFQAYVPESLPQLVSPYVRLELLRWDPLRPAQRQSPGSGDPGAREKPLESMGWHRALARYGRPGRGGEKGKPDPDASLLGVLVDKLALPRLRFLVQECWDPTSEPQSRVLRRAVSEAAAAAPDGSEALTEVILLVKNGLHASLEGCSVPLWPDRVAGLVPGCRGFVAHAVKRAAGAFAGALLFDGLLDRPTITKLAVQGIFCGKLLPYLRTLTRSDPESLARILCRLCGSVPTAWRQSGMEELKPLLDFACDCRRNWQGNEKMAGVSGELGKLLQSMGRGA
;
A
#
# COMPACT_ATOMS: atom_id res chain seq x y z
N GLU A 1 12.22 -4.97 -34.64
CA GLU A 1 11.85 -6.21 -33.94
C GLU A 1 11.21 -5.92 -32.57
N GLY A 2 11.78 -5.08 -31.71
CA GLY A 2 11.18 -4.76 -30.39
C GLY A 2 9.76 -4.19 -30.37
N GLU A 3 9.35 -3.40 -31.38
CA GLU A 3 7.95 -2.92 -31.49
C GLU A 3 6.96 -4.03 -31.88
N ARG A 4 7.43 -5.06 -32.59
CA ARG A 4 6.60 -6.24 -32.93
C ARG A 4 6.45 -7.17 -31.75
N GLU A 5 7.49 -7.35 -30.94
CA GLU A 5 7.41 -8.12 -29.69
C GLU A 5 6.53 -7.43 -28.64
N ALA A 6 6.59 -6.09 -28.55
CA ALA A 6 5.68 -5.33 -27.70
C ALA A 6 4.21 -5.45 -28.16
N MET A 7 3.99 -5.45 -29.48
CA MET A 7 2.65 -5.65 -30.05
C MET A 7 2.14 -7.08 -29.83
N ASP A 8 2.98 -8.10 -30.00
CA ASP A 8 2.62 -9.51 -29.75
C ASP A 8 2.38 -9.78 -28.27
N ALA A 9 3.15 -9.16 -27.36
CA ALA A 9 2.90 -9.23 -25.92
C ALA A 9 1.57 -8.56 -25.52
N VAL A 10 1.19 -7.47 -26.19
CA VAL A 10 -0.11 -6.80 -25.99
C VAL A 10 -1.26 -7.64 -26.56
N LEU A 11 -1.06 -8.29 -27.70
CA LEU A 11 -2.06 -9.14 -28.35
C LEU A 11 -2.27 -10.47 -27.59
N THR A 12 -1.20 -11.07 -27.06
CA THR A 12 -1.30 -12.26 -26.18
C THR A 12 -1.95 -11.91 -24.84
N TRP A 13 -1.67 -10.73 -24.28
CA TRP A 13 -2.38 -10.22 -23.10
C TRP A 13 -3.87 -9.96 -23.36
N GLN A 14 -4.24 -9.53 -24.57
CA GLN A 14 -5.64 -9.38 -24.99
C GLN A 14 -6.37 -10.72 -25.17
N ALA A 15 -5.68 -11.76 -25.63
CA ALA A 15 -6.28 -13.07 -25.92
C ALA A 15 -6.56 -13.91 -24.65
N GLU A 16 -5.74 -13.79 -23.60
CA GLU A 16 -5.85 -14.66 -22.41
C GLU A 16 -6.65 -14.07 -21.25
N GLY A 17 -6.94 -12.75 -21.25
CA GLY A 17 -7.59 -12.07 -20.12
C GLY A 17 -8.86 -11.27 -20.42
N TYR A 18 -9.25 -11.12 -21.69
CA TYR A 18 -10.24 -10.11 -22.09
C TYR A 18 -11.32 -10.63 -23.05
N ASP A 19 -11.79 -11.86 -22.85
CA ASP A 19 -12.87 -12.38 -23.68
C ASP A 19 -14.26 -11.85 -23.26
N SER A 20 -14.83 -11.03 -24.15
CA SER A 20 -16.26 -10.98 -24.50
C SER A 20 -17.29 -10.12 -23.74
N HIS A 21 -16.96 -9.05 -23.00
CA HIS A 21 -18.01 -8.14 -22.45
C HIS A 21 -17.70 -6.62 -22.36
N LEU A 22 -16.85 -6.06 -23.24
CA LEU A 22 -16.64 -4.60 -23.32
C LEU A 22 -17.56 -3.97 -24.38
N SER A 23 -18.86 -3.83 -24.07
CA SER A 23 -19.79 -2.96 -24.84
C SER A 23 -20.15 -1.67 -24.09
N GLY A 24 -19.56 -1.43 -22.93
CA GLY A 24 -19.80 -0.24 -22.10
C GLY A 24 -19.00 0.98 -22.58
N GLY A 25 -19.43 2.18 -22.19
CA GLY A 25 -18.64 3.40 -22.40
C GLY A 25 -17.33 3.38 -21.61
N LEU A 26 -16.38 4.26 -21.95
CA LEU A 26 -15.11 4.47 -21.21
C LEU A 26 -15.33 4.59 -19.69
N ALA A 27 -16.45 5.19 -19.31
CA ALA A 27 -16.88 5.39 -17.93
C ALA A 27 -17.32 4.09 -17.22
N GLU A 28 -17.85 3.09 -17.94
CA GLU A 28 -18.14 1.76 -17.41
C GLU A 28 -16.88 0.90 -17.38
N ASP A 29 -16.04 0.98 -18.41
CA ASP A 29 -14.80 0.22 -18.50
C ASP A 29 -13.77 0.69 -17.45
N PHE A 30 -13.71 1.99 -17.17
CA PHE A 30 -12.90 2.56 -16.08
C PHE A 30 -13.31 2.06 -14.68
N LEU A 31 -14.61 1.79 -14.49
CA LEU A 31 -15.16 1.27 -13.23
C LEU A 31 -15.13 -0.27 -13.16
N ARG A 32 -15.26 -0.98 -14.29
CA ARG A 32 -15.34 -2.45 -14.38
C ARG A 32 -13.99 -3.14 -14.56
N ALA A 33 -13.01 -2.50 -15.18
CA ALA A 33 -11.70 -3.11 -15.40
C ALA A 33 -10.92 -3.16 -14.08
N GLU A 34 -11.23 -4.10 -13.21
CA GLU A 34 -10.22 -4.76 -12.39
C GLU A 34 -9.50 -5.72 -13.34
N PRO A 35 -8.33 -5.37 -13.92
CA PRO A 35 -7.48 -6.43 -14.41
C PRO A 35 -7.13 -7.23 -13.16
N GLY A 36 -7.64 -8.46 -13.08
CA GLY A 36 -7.13 -9.41 -12.11
C GLY A 36 -5.61 -9.38 -12.19
N PRO A 37 -4.89 -9.44 -11.06
CA PRO A 37 -3.45 -9.56 -11.09
C PRO A 37 -3.08 -10.65 -12.10
N PRO A 38 -1.98 -10.50 -12.88
CA PRO A 38 -1.55 -11.53 -13.81
C PRO A 38 -1.63 -12.89 -13.10
N PRO A 39 -2.05 -13.96 -13.80
CA PRO A 39 -2.17 -15.26 -13.17
C PRO A 39 -0.88 -15.49 -12.39
N PRO A 40 -0.99 -15.70 -11.06
CA PRO A 40 0.20 -15.93 -10.27
C PRO A 40 0.82 -17.18 -10.87
N VAL A 41 2.14 -17.27 -10.85
CA VAL A 41 2.85 -18.52 -11.11
C VAL A 41 2.23 -19.59 -10.20
N VAL A 42 1.28 -20.36 -10.73
CA VAL A 42 0.46 -21.33 -9.96
C VAL A 42 1.37 -22.42 -9.38
N ALA A 43 2.54 -22.60 -10.01
CA ALA A 43 3.58 -23.54 -9.60
C ALA A 43 4.18 -23.24 -8.21
N GLY A 44 4.30 -21.98 -7.77
CA GLY A 44 4.93 -21.66 -6.48
C GLY A 44 3.99 -21.60 -5.27
N ARG A 45 2.66 -21.69 -5.47
CA ARG A 45 1.70 -21.45 -4.38
C ARG A 45 1.62 -22.63 -3.40
N LYS A 46 1.66 -23.85 -3.93
CA LYS A 46 1.65 -25.08 -3.12
C LYS A 46 2.94 -25.23 -2.32
N GLU A 47 4.07 -25.02 -2.96
CA GLU A 47 5.39 -25.06 -2.31
C GLU A 47 5.47 -24.03 -1.16
N VAL A 48 4.96 -22.81 -1.36
CA VAL A 48 4.88 -21.80 -0.29
C VAL A 48 3.95 -22.25 0.83
N GLU A 49 2.82 -22.88 0.52
CA GLU A 49 1.88 -23.38 1.54
C GLU A 49 2.49 -24.52 2.35
N GLU A 50 3.18 -25.47 1.71
CA GLU A 50 3.93 -26.55 2.35
C GLU A 50 5.04 -26.01 3.27
N ILE A 51 5.81 -25.01 2.80
CA ILE A 51 6.84 -24.35 3.62
C ILE A 51 6.21 -23.66 4.83
N LEU A 52 5.06 -23.01 4.65
CA LEU A 52 4.35 -22.38 5.76
C LEU A 52 3.84 -23.45 6.72
N GLU A 53 3.24 -24.55 6.28
CA GLU A 53 2.81 -25.64 7.17
C GLU A 53 4.00 -26.21 7.97
N PHE A 54 5.11 -26.50 7.30
CA PHE A 54 6.34 -27.00 7.93
C PHE A 54 6.91 -26.04 8.98
N SER A 55 6.71 -24.73 8.85
CA SER A 55 7.20 -23.75 9.83
C SER A 55 6.69 -23.99 11.27
N HIS A 56 5.52 -24.62 11.43
CA HIS A 56 4.98 -24.98 12.75
C HIS A 56 5.64 -26.22 13.37
N GLU A 57 6.30 -27.04 12.56
CA GLU A 57 6.94 -28.28 13.02
C GLU A 57 8.38 -28.06 13.48
N ILE A 58 9.00 -26.94 13.08
CA ILE A 58 10.43 -26.65 13.33
C ILE A 58 10.79 -26.61 14.83
N CYS A 59 9.85 -26.25 15.71
CA CYS A 59 10.07 -26.21 17.16
C CYS A 59 9.38 -27.34 17.92
N ARG A 60 8.89 -28.38 17.22
CA ARG A 60 8.10 -29.47 17.83
C ARG A 60 8.94 -30.45 18.63
N ASP A 61 10.20 -30.63 18.24
CA ASP A 61 11.20 -31.47 18.92
C ASP A 61 11.89 -30.76 20.09
N ALA A 62 11.73 -29.44 20.21
CA ALA A 62 12.19 -28.67 21.35
C ALA A 62 11.40 -29.06 22.61
N SER A 63 12.08 -29.00 23.77
CA SER A 63 11.41 -29.18 25.07
C SER A 63 10.25 -28.19 25.22
N GLU A 64 9.18 -28.61 25.92
CA GLU A 64 7.96 -27.81 26.16
C GLU A 64 8.27 -26.40 26.67
N GLU A 65 9.36 -26.23 27.42
CA GLU A 65 9.76 -24.95 27.98
C GLU A 65 10.33 -23.95 26.94
N PHE A 66 10.77 -24.44 25.78
CA PHE A 66 11.45 -23.67 24.72
C PHE A 66 10.73 -23.73 23.37
N CYS A 67 9.57 -24.39 23.29
CA CYS A 67 8.84 -24.54 22.03
C CYS A 67 8.12 -23.25 21.59
N SER A 68 7.91 -22.28 22.50
CA SER A 68 7.18 -21.04 22.20
C SER A 68 7.83 -19.79 22.80
N LEU A 69 7.67 -18.68 22.08
CA LEU A 69 8.17 -17.38 22.49
C LEU A 69 7.54 -16.89 23.80
N ASP A 70 6.24 -17.14 24.03
CA ASP A 70 5.57 -16.77 25.27
C ASP A 70 6.18 -17.44 26.50
N LEU A 71 6.55 -18.72 26.41
CA LEU A 71 7.15 -19.47 27.52
C LEU A 71 8.58 -18.99 27.80
N ILE A 72 9.37 -18.75 26.74
CA ILE A 72 10.73 -18.22 26.85
C ILE A 72 10.70 -16.83 27.47
N ALA A 73 9.84 -15.94 26.98
CA ALA A 73 9.70 -14.59 27.52
C ALA A 73 9.36 -14.61 29.01
N ARG A 74 8.42 -15.46 29.44
CA ARG A 74 8.08 -15.63 30.87
C ARG A 74 9.27 -16.11 31.70
N ARG A 75 9.99 -17.13 31.23
CA ARG A 75 11.12 -17.71 31.99
C ARG A 75 12.27 -16.71 32.17
N ILE A 76 12.54 -15.91 31.14
CA ILE A 76 13.58 -14.87 31.22
C ILE A 76 13.14 -13.75 32.16
N GLU A 77 11.86 -13.35 32.12
CA GLU A 77 11.32 -12.37 33.07
C GLU A 77 11.41 -12.91 34.51
N ASP A 78 11.07 -14.18 34.75
CA ASP A 78 11.23 -14.83 36.06
C ASP A 78 12.70 -14.92 36.51
N PHE A 79 13.63 -15.10 35.58
CA PHE A 79 15.06 -15.07 35.87
C PHE A 79 15.51 -13.66 36.29
N LYS A 80 15.06 -12.62 35.57
CA LYS A 80 15.31 -11.21 35.90
C LYS A 80 14.76 -10.85 37.28
N HIS A 81 13.57 -11.34 37.62
CA HIS A 81 12.94 -11.11 38.92
C HIS A 81 13.67 -11.83 40.07
N ARG A 82 14.07 -13.09 39.89
CA ARG A 82 14.72 -13.89 40.94
C ARG A 82 16.18 -13.49 41.18
N ALA A 83 16.91 -13.13 40.12
CA ALA A 83 18.35 -12.92 40.19
C ALA A 83 18.81 -11.76 39.29
N ARG A 84 18.34 -10.54 39.57
CA ARG A 84 18.64 -9.33 38.78
C ARG A 84 20.14 -9.10 38.53
N ALA A 85 20.99 -9.29 39.55
CA ALA A 85 22.43 -9.10 39.38
C ALA A 85 23.04 -10.10 38.39
N ALA A 86 22.68 -11.38 38.51
CA ALA A 86 23.14 -12.43 37.60
C ALA A 86 22.64 -12.21 36.17
N TYR A 87 21.40 -11.73 36.03
CA TYR A 87 20.79 -11.39 34.75
C TYR A 87 21.62 -10.34 33.96
N PHE A 88 22.02 -9.26 34.62
CA PHE A 88 22.87 -8.25 33.98
C PHE A 88 24.32 -8.71 33.81
N GLN A 89 24.88 -9.46 34.75
CA GLN A 89 26.24 -10.01 34.63
C GLN A 89 26.38 -11.02 33.48
N ALA A 90 25.30 -11.71 33.12
CA ALA A 90 25.26 -12.65 32.01
C ALA A 90 24.96 -12.00 30.65
N TYR A 91 24.86 -10.66 30.58
CA TYR A 91 24.57 -9.91 29.34
C TYR A 91 23.31 -10.41 28.61
N VAL A 92 22.27 -10.73 29.39
CA VAL A 92 21.00 -11.21 28.85
C VAL A 92 20.28 -10.14 28.01
N PRO A 93 20.19 -8.85 28.42
CA PRO A 93 19.59 -7.80 27.60
C PRO A 93 20.18 -7.70 26.19
N GLU A 94 21.49 -7.87 26.06
CA GLU A 94 22.22 -7.78 24.80
C GLU A 94 22.02 -9.03 23.92
N SER A 95 21.84 -10.19 24.56
CA SER A 95 21.66 -11.48 23.89
C SER A 95 20.19 -11.77 23.55
N LEU A 96 19.25 -11.10 24.22
CA LEU A 96 17.81 -11.29 24.07
C LEU A 96 17.31 -11.19 22.62
N PRO A 97 17.67 -10.15 21.83
CA PRO A 97 17.24 -10.06 20.45
C PRO A 97 17.65 -11.29 19.64
N GLN A 98 18.84 -11.85 19.89
CA GLN A 98 19.34 -13.03 19.18
C GLN A 98 18.59 -14.29 19.58
N LEU A 99 18.24 -14.42 20.86
CA LEU A 99 17.52 -15.56 21.40
C LEU A 99 16.07 -15.65 20.87
N VAL A 100 15.38 -14.51 20.77
CA VAL A 100 13.97 -14.48 20.33
C VAL A 100 13.80 -14.36 18.81
N SER A 101 14.85 -13.94 18.09
CA SER A 101 14.84 -13.75 16.64
C SER A 101 14.32 -14.96 15.83
N PRO A 102 14.69 -16.22 16.14
CA PRO A 102 14.19 -17.38 15.40
C PRO A 102 12.66 -17.48 15.42
N TYR A 103 12.04 -17.32 16.59
CA TYR A 103 10.58 -17.38 16.74
C TYR A 103 9.89 -16.24 15.98
N VAL A 104 10.45 -15.03 16.07
CA VAL A 104 9.92 -13.87 15.35
C VAL A 104 10.03 -14.08 13.84
N ARG A 105 11.17 -14.57 13.33
CA ARG A 105 11.36 -14.88 11.91
C ARG A 105 10.37 -15.93 11.41
N LEU A 106 10.15 -16.99 12.18
CA LEU A 106 9.17 -18.03 11.85
C LEU A 106 7.75 -17.46 11.74
N GLU A 107 7.33 -16.62 12.69
CA GLU A 107 6.00 -16.01 12.58
C GLU A 107 5.93 -14.98 11.45
N LEU A 108 6.99 -14.20 11.24
CA LEU A 108 7.09 -13.25 10.13
C LEU A 108 7.00 -13.92 8.77
N LEU A 109 7.37 -15.21 8.60
CA LEU A 109 7.18 -15.93 7.32
C LEU A 109 5.75 -15.81 6.78
N ARG A 110 4.76 -15.80 7.68
CA ARG A 110 3.33 -15.68 7.35
C ARG A 110 2.87 -14.24 7.17
N TRP A 111 3.69 -13.27 7.52
CA TRP A 111 3.37 -11.86 7.40
C TRP A 111 3.66 -11.36 5.99
N ASP A 112 2.62 -11.31 5.18
CA ASP A 112 2.64 -10.71 3.85
C ASP A 112 1.51 -9.67 3.76
N PRO A 113 1.82 -8.38 4.00
CA PRO A 113 0.83 -7.32 3.92
C PRO A 113 0.34 -7.07 2.48
N LEU A 114 1.11 -7.43 1.44
CA LEU A 114 0.72 -7.16 0.05
C LEU A 114 -0.14 -8.28 -0.56
N ARG A 115 -0.27 -9.42 0.12
CA ARG A 115 -1.11 -10.53 -0.34
C ARG A 115 -2.56 -10.06 -0.48
N PRO A 116 -3.17 -10.20 -1.68
CA PRO A 116 -4.52 -9.71 -1.91
C PRO A 116 -5.52 -10.42 -1.01
N ALA A 117 -6.29 -9.64 -0.24
CA ALA A 117 -7.43 -10.10 0.57
C ALA A 117 -8.56 -10.81 -0.24
N GLN A 118 -8.39 -10.89 -1.57
CA GLN A 118 -9.42 -11.26 -2.54
C GLN A 118 -9.36 -12.71 -3.02
N ARG A 119 -8.37 -13.51 -2.59
CA ARG A 119 -8.32 -14.96 -2.90
C ARG A 119 -8.87 -15.80 -1.75
N GLN A 120 -10.14 -15.56 -1.44
CA GLN A 120 -10.96 -16.55 -0.77
C GLN A 120 -11.08 -17.73 -1.73
N SER A 121 -10.43 -18.86 -1.42
CA SER A 121 -10.98 -20.14 -1.88
C SER A 121 -12.31 -20.30 -1.15
N PRO A 122 -13.45 -20.52 -1.84
CA PRO A 122 -14.77 -20.61 -1.21
C PRO A 122 -14.97 -21.77 -0.21
N GLY A 123 -13.90 -22.49 0.17
CA GLY A 123 -13.94 -23.68 1.01
C GLY A 123 -12.94 -23.71 2.17
N SER A 124 -12.03 -22.73 2.31
CA SER A 124 -11.18 -22.63 3.51
C SER A 124 -11.89 -21.79 4.55
N GLY A 125 -12.59 -22.43 5.49
CA GLY A 125 -13.35 -21.80 6.58
C GLY A 125 -12.48 -21.11 7.64
N ASP A 126 -11.41 -20.41 7.24
CA ASP A 126 -10.63 -19.57 8.14
C ASP A 126 -11.07 -18.10 7.98
N PRO A 127 -11.92 -17.57 8.89
CA PRO A 127 -12.32 -16.17 8.91
C PRO A 127 -11.15 -15.21 9.27
N GLY A 128 -9.94 -15.73 9.51
CA GLY A 128 -8.75 -14.99 9.94
C GLY A 128 -7.86 -14.42 8.84
N ALA A 129 -8.08 -14.71 7.55
CA ALA A 129 -7.25 -14.23 6.43
C ALA A 129 -7.48 -12.76 6.05
N ARG A 130 -7.80 -11.91 7.03
CA ARG A 130 -7.69 -10.45 6.89
C ARG A 130 -6.20 -10.09 6.90
N GLU A 131 -5.87 -8.92 6.33
CA GLU A 131 -4.62 -8.21 6.64
C GLU A 131 -4.36 -8.37 8.15
N LYS A 132 -3.28 -9.06 8.52
CA LYS A 132 -2.91 -9.27 9.92
C LYS A 132 -1.97 -8.15 10.30
N PRO A 133 -2.43 -7.12 11.06
CA PRO A 133 -1.55 -6.04 11.50
C PRO A 133 -0.34 -6.61 12.23
N LEU A 134 0.80 -5.93 12.12
CA LEU A 134 2.03 -6.32 12.81
C LEU A 134 1.79 -6.48 14.32
N GLU A 135 0.99 -5.57 14.89
CA GLU A 135 0.63 -5.55 16.31
C GLU A 135 -0.21 -6.76 16.76
N SER A 136 -0.93 -7.38 15.82
CA SER A 136 -1.80 -8.54 16.10
C SER A 136 -1.06 -9.88 16.06
N MET A 137 0.22 -9.87 15.66
CA MET A 137 1.06 -11.06 15.65
C MET A 137 1.35 -11.54 17.08
N GLY A 138 1.50 -12.85 17.25
CA GLY A 138 1.76 -13.50 18.53
C GLY A 138 3.02 -12.94 19.19
N TRP A 139 4.11 -12.86 18.44
CA TRP A 139 5.39 -12.34 18.90
C TRP A 139 5.28 -10.88 19.37
N HIS A 140 4.57 -10.04 18.63
CA HIS A 140 4.40 -8.64 18.97
C HIS A 140 3.60 -8.50 20.28
N ARG A 141 2.51 -9.27 20.44
CA ARG A 141 1.71 -9.26 21.67
C ARG A 141 2.44 -9.85 22.88
N ALA A 142 3.22 -10.91 22.67
CA ALA A 142 4.03 -11.54 23.71
C ALA A 142 5.08 -10.55 24.24
N LEU A 143 5.79 -9.87 23.34
CA LEU A 143 6.87 -8.94 23.70
C LEU A 143 6.38 -7.54 24.07
N ALA A 144 5.18 -7.11 23.65
CA ALA A 144 4.60 -5.82 24.06
C ALA A 144 4.38 -5.72 25.58
N ARG A 145 4.28 -6.87 26.27
CA ARG A 145 4.15 -6.97 27.73
C ARG A 145 5.50 -7.16 28.43
N TYR A 146 6.54 -7.54 27.70
CA TYR A 146 7.88 -7.82 28.21
C TYR A 146 8.60 -6.52 28.61
N GLY A 147 9.38 -6.53 29.69
CA GLY A 147 10.12 -5.34 30.16
C GLY A 147 9.26 -4.19 30.69
N ARG A 148 7.93 -4.36 30.82
CA ARG A 148 7.09 -3.37 31.51
C ARG A 148 7.18 -3.59 33.02
N PRO A 149 7.37 -2.52 33.82
CA PRO A 149 7.38 -2.68 35.27
C PRO A 149 6.03 -3.25 35.72
N GLY A 150 6.06 -4.41 36.38
CA GLY A 150 4.88 -4.93 37.08
C GLY A 150 4.36 -3.91 38.10
N ARG A 151 3.15 -4.14 38.66
CA ARG A 151 2.50 -3.24 39.65
C ARG A 151 3.35 -2.90 40.89
N GLY A 152 4.51 -3.51 41.09
CA GLY A 152 5.48 -3.24 42.17
C GLY A 152 6.92 -2.92 41.71
N GLY A 153 7.17 -2.58 40.44
CA GLY A 153 8.52 -2.24 39.95
C GLY A 153 9.03 -0.88 40.44
N GLU A 154 10.32 -0.80 40.78
CA GLU A 154 11.02 0.43 41.15
C GLU A 154 10.87 1.49 40.03
N LYS A 155 10.15 2.58 40.32
CA LYS A 155 9.81 3.67 39.37
C LYS A 155 10.99 4.53 38.90
N GLY A 156 12.24 4.06 39.02
CA GLY A 156 13.43 4.93 38.94
C GLY A 156 14.32 4.77 37.70
N LYS A 157 14.34 3.61 37.03
CA LYS A 157 15.24 3.36 35.88
C LYS A 157 14.50 2.69 34.72
N PRO A 158 14.69 3.16 33.47
CA PRO A 158 14.15 2.48 32.30
C PRO A 158 14.74 1.08 32.21
N ASP A 159 13.87 0.09 31.97
CA ASP A 159 14.29 -1.29 31.75
C ASP A 159 14.98 -1.37 30.36
N PRO A 160 16.23 -1.83 30.26
CA PRO A 160 16.88 -2.00 28.95
C PRO A 160 16.09 -2.93 28.02
N ASP A 161 15.33 -3.87 28.59
CA ASP A 161 14.49 -4.81 27.87
C ASP A 161 13.29 -4.13 27.18
N ALA A 162 12.92 -2.92 27.59
CA ALA A 162 11.79 -2.18 26.99
C ALA A 162 12.03 -1.83 25.51
N SER A 163 13.30 -1.74 25.10
CA SER A 163 13.67 -1.50 23.70
C SER A 163 13.66 -2.75 22.82
N LEU A 164 13.50 -3.95 23.40
CA LEU A 164 13.60 -5.23 22.69
C LEU A 164 12.63 -5.28 21.49
N LEU A 165 11.38 -4.84 21.68
CA LEU A 165 10.38 -4.84 20.63
C LEU A 165 10.84 -3.99 19.42
N GLY A 166 11.33 -2.77 19.69
CA GLY A 166 11.82 -1.88 18.64
C GLY A 166 13.05 -2.43 17.92
N VAL A 167 13.98 -3.05 18.64
CA VAL A 167 15.16 -3.71 18.04
C VAL A 167 14.75 -4.85 17.10
N LEU A 168 13.71 -5.60 17.44
CA LEU A 168 13.22 -6.70 16.57
C LEU A 168 12.47 -6.17 15.35
N VAL A 169 11.67 -5.12 15.50
CA VAL A 169 11.02 -4.43 14.37
C VAL A 169 12.09 -3.92 13.41
N ASP A 170 13.12 -3.26 13.94
CA ASP A 170 14.22 -2.69 13.19
C ASP A 170 15.03 -3.75 12.43
N LYS A 171 15.38 -4.86 13.09
CA LYS A 171 16.25 -5.90 12.53
C LYS A 171 15.53 -6.98 11.71
N LEU A 172 14.21 -7.15 11.87
CA LEU A 172 13.47 -8.26 11.27
C LEU A 172 12.26 -7.81 10.43
N ALA A 173 11.44 -6.89 10.93
CA ALA A 173 10.23 -6.45 10.22
C ALA A 173 10.55 -5.44 9.11
N LEU A 174 11.40 -4.45 9.37
CA LEU A 174 11.78 -3.42 8.38
C LEU A 174 12.54 -4.02 7.19
N PRO A 175 13.50 -4.95 7.34
CA PRO A 175 14.15 -5.60 6.20
C PRO A 175 13.17 -6.37 5.31
N ARG A 176 12.13 -6.95 5.90
CA ARG A 176 11.07 -7.62 5.15
C ARG A 176 10.19 -6.61 4.40
N LEU A 177 9.82 -5.49 5.02
CA LEU A 177 9.13 -4.40 4.33
C LEU A 177 9.98 -3.84 3.19
N ARG A 178 11.29 -3.67 3.39
CA ARG A 178 12.23 -3.27 2.34
C ARG A 178 12.15 -4.21 1.13
N PHE A 179 12.20 -5.53 1.35
CA PHE A 179 12.03 -6.51 0.28
C PHE A 179 10.68 -6.37 -0.43
N LEU A 180 9.59 -6.24 0.31
CA LEU A 180 8.24 -6.09 -0.26
C LEU A 180 8.09 -4.83 -1.10
N VAL A 181 8.69 -3.71 -0.67
CA VAL A 181 8.69 -2.45 -1.43
C VAL A 181 9.52 -2.58 -2.71
N GLN A 182 10.64 -3.29 -2.66
CA GLN A 182 11.55 -3.44 -3.81
C GLN A 182 11.00 -4.38 -4.88
N GLU A 183 10.48 -5.55 -4.47
CA GLU A 183 10.22 -6.65 -5.40
C GLU A 183 8.73 -6.93 -5.65
N CYS A 184 7.83 -6.50 -4.74
CA CYS A 184 6.44 -6.98 -4.75
C CYS A 184 5.39 -5.87 -4.90
N TRP A 185 5.72 -4.63 -4.56
CA TRP A 185 4.78 -3.51 -4.57
C TRP A 185 4.64 -2.87 -5.95
N ASP A 186 3.40 -2.75 -6.44
CA ASP A 186 3.07 -1.90 -7.60
C ASP A 186 2.61 -0.51 -7.13
N PRO A 187 3.38 0.57 -7.39
CA PRO A 187 3.01 1.93 -7.01
C PRO A 187 1.75 2.46 -7.70
N THR A 188 1.33 1.86 -8.81
CA THR A 188 0.09 2.25 -9.52
C THR A 188 -1.15 1.60 -8.91
N SER A 189 -0.97 0.60 -8.04
CA SER A 189 -2.03 -0.07 -7.32
C SER A 189 -2.34 0.67 -6.02
N GLU A 190 -3.45 1.42 -6.03
CA GLU A 190 -4.00 2.09 -4.85
C GLU A 190 -4.24 1.14 -3.66
N PRO A 191 -4.86 -0.05 -3.81
CA PRO A 191 -5.07 -0.95 -2.67
C PRO A 191 -3.74 -1.44 -2.08
N GLN A 192 -2.77 -1.85 -2.90
CA GLN A 192 -1.46 -2.28 -2.38
C GLN A 192 -0.73 -1.14 -1.67
N SER A 193 -0.74 0.07 -2.24
CA SER A 193 -0.14 1.25 -1.64
C SER A 193 -0.76 1.61 -0.28
N ARG A 194 -2.07 1.41 -0.12
CA ARG A 194 -2.77 1.61 1.16
C ARG A 194 -2.33 0.61 2.23
N VAL A 195 -2.23 -0.67 1.87
CA VAL A 195 -1.81 -1.69 2.84
C VAL A 195 -0.35 -1.52 3.21
N LEU A 196 0.51 -1.22 2.23
CA LEU A 196 1.90 -0.87 2.47
C LEU A 196 2.02 0.33 3.41
N ARG A 197 1.27 1.41 3.13
CA ARG A 197 1.26 2.61 3.97
C ARG A 197 0.92 2.32 5.43
N ARG A 198 -0.02 1.42 5.68
CA ARG A 198 -0.39 0.97 7.03
C ARG A 198 0.74 0.19 7.68
N ALA A 199 1.26 -0.82 6.99
CA ALA A 199 2.34 -1.67 7.50
C ALA A 199 3.61 -0.86 7.84
N VAL A 200 3.97 0.11 7.00
CA VAL A 200 5.09 1.04 7.26
C VAL A 200 4.79 1.94 8.46
N SER A 201 3.53 2.40 8.62
CA SER A 201 3.14 3.20 9.79
C SER A 201 3.21 2.43 11.10
N GLU A 202 2.76 1.18 11.09
CA GLU A 202 2.83 0.29 12.26
C GLU A 202 4.30 0.01 12.63
N ALA A 203 5.13 -0.30 11.63
CA ALA A 203 6.56 -0.49 11.85
C ALA A 203 7.24 0.80 12.34
N ALA A 204 6.87 1.97 11.81
CA ALA A 204 7.39 3.26 12.25
C ALA A 204 7.00 3.60 13.70
N ALA A 205 5.80 3.20 14.14
CA ALA A 205 5.35 3.42 15.52
C ALA A 205 6.09 2.53 16.53
N ALA A 206 6.57 1.36 16.09
CA ALA A 206 7.26 0.40 16.95
C ALA A 206 8.79 0.47 16.84
N ALA A 207 9.34 1.08 15.78
CA ALA A 207 10.77 1.23 15.56
C ALA A 207 11.42 2.22 16.55
N PRO A 208 12.73 2.06 16.85
CA PRO A 208 13.46 3.03 17.65
C PRO A 208 13.64 4.35 16.89
N ASP A 209 13.75 5.45 17.65
CA ASP A 209 14.02 6.78 17.09
C ASP A 209 15.33 6.76 16.29
N GLY A 210 15.28 7.29 15.06
CA GLY A 210 16.45 7.36 14.17
C GLY A 210 16.82 6.05 13.47
N SER A 211 15.91 5.08 13.39
CA SER A 211 16.11 3.84 12.61
C SER A 211 16.56 4.13 11.16
N GLU A 212 17.76 3.65 10.82
CA GLU A 212 18.29 3.68 9.45
C GLU A 212 17.44 2.82 8.52
N ALA A 213 17.01 1.63 8.98
CA ALA A 213 16.19 0.71 8.21
C ALA A 213 14.82 1.33 7.83
N LEU A 214 14.21 2.11 8.72
CA LEU A 214 12.96 2.82 8.42
C LEU A 214 13.19 3.90 7.35
N THR A 215 14.30 4.63 7.48
CA THR A 215 14.69 5.66 6.51
C THR A 215 14.93 5.07 5.11
N GLU A 216 15.58 3.91 5.04
CA GLU A 216 15.76 3.16 3.79
C GLU A 216 14.41 2.75 3.17
N VAL A 217 13.47 2.23 3.97
CA VAL A 217 12.14 1.85 3.48
C VAL A 217 11.40 3.07 2.92
N ILE A 218 11.43 4.21 3.61
CA ILE A 218 10.81 5.45 3.15
C ILE A 218 11.45 5.93 1.85
N LEU A 219 12.78 5.85 1.72
CA LEU A 219 13.51 6.20 0.51
C LEU A 219 13.12 5.29 -0.66
N LEU A 220 12.99 3.99 -0.43
CA LEU A 220 12.57 3.03 -1.45
C LEU A 220 11.13 3.29 -1.93
N VAL A 221 10.22 3.63 -1.01
CA VAL A 221 8.86 4.06 -1.37
C VAL A 221 8.90 5.29 -2.27
N LYS A 222 9.70 6.32 -1.90
CA LYS A 222 9.87 7.53 -2.71
C LYS A 222 10.40 7.21 -4.10
N ASN A 223 11.41 6.35 -4.20
CA ASN A 223 12.00 5.94 -5.47
C ASN A 223 11.02 5.14 -6.33
N GLY A 224 10.24 4.23 -5.74
CA GLY A 224 9.18 3.49 -6.44
C GLY A 224 8.09 4.40 -6.99
N LEU A 225 7.65 5.41 -6.21
CA LEU A 225 6.72 6.44 -6.71
C LEU A 225 7.32 7.23 -7.88
N HIS A 226 8.60 7.61 -7.80
CA HIS A 226 9.28 8.29 -8.91
C HIS A 226 9.35 7.42 -10.17
N ALA A 227 9.73 6.14 -10.05
CA ALA A 227 9.80 5.20 -11.16
C ALA A 227 8.43 4.99 -11.82
N SER A 228 7.35 5.01 -11.03
CA SER A 228 5.99 4.85 -11.55
C SER A 228 5.55 5.93 -12.54
N LEU A 229 6.18 7.12 -12.50
CA LEU A 229 5.86 8.24 -13.40
C LEU A 229 6.08 7.90 -14.87
N GLU A 230 7.06 7.05 -15.19
CA GLU A 230 7.36 6.64 -16.56
C GLU A 230 6.20 5.79 -17.12
N GLY A 231 5.70 4.85 -16.31
CA GLY A 231 4.60 3.95 -16.65
C GLY A 231 3.19 4.56 -16.58
N CYS A 232 3.04 5.81 -16.12
CA CYS A 232 1.75 6.50 -16.01
C CYS A 232 1.37 7.33 -17.25
N SER A 233 2.07 7.16 -18.37
CA SER A 233 1.83 7.94 -19.60
C SER A 233 0.54 7.49 -20.30
N VAL A 234 -0.42 8.41 -20.47
CA VAL A 234 -1.67 8.15 -21.20
C VAL A 234 -1.48 8.48 -22.68
N PRO A 235 -1.70 7.53 -23.61
CA PRO A 235 -1.55 7.82 -25.03
C PRO A 235 -2.63 8.78 -25.52
N LEU A 236 -2.23 9.78 -26.30
CA LEU A 236 -3.12 10.79 -26.91
C LEU A 236 -3.46 10.37 -28.35
N TRP A 237 -4.25 9.31 -28.49
CA TRP A 237 -4.66 8.85 -29.82
C TRP A 237 -5.73 9.75 -30.43
N PRO A 238 -5.64 10.11 -31.73
CA PRO A 238 -6.70 10.80 -32.43
C PRO A 238 -8.00 9.98 -32.41
N ASP A 239 -9.15 10.65 -32.31
CA ASP A 239 -10.47 10.00 -32.22
C ASP A 239 -10.73 9.02 -33.37
N ARG A 240 -10.19 9.31 -34.56
CA ARG A 240 -10.27 8.44 -35.73
C ARG A 240 -9.60 7.08 -35.51
N VAL A 241 -8.45 7.06 -34.82
CA VAL A 241 -7.71 5.82 -34.52
C VAL A 241 -8.41 5.03 -33.40
N ALA A 242 -8.94 5.74 -32.40
CA ALA A 242 -9.67 5.14 -31.28
C ALA A 242 -10.97 4.43 -31.71
N GLY A 243 -11.53 4.78 -32.87
CA GLY A 243 -12.71 4.11 -33.45
C GLY A 243 -12.38 2.95 -34.40
N LEU A 244 -11.14 2.87 -34.91
CA LEU A 244 -10.73 1.87 -35.91
C LEU A 244 -10.07 0.64 -35.29
N VAL A 245 -9.38 0.80 -34.16
CA VAL A 245 -8.64 -0.30 -33.52
C VAL A 245 -9.43 -0.83 -32.32
N PRO A 246 -9.85 -2.11 -32.33
CA PRO A 246 -10.53 -2.73 -31.21
C PRO A 246 -9.63 -2.73 -29.96
N GLY A 247 -10.20 -2.45 -28.79
CA GLY A 247 -9.47 -2.46 -27.51
C GLY A 247 -8.69 -1.18 -27.18
N CYS A 248 -8.57 -0.21 -28.11
CA CYS A 248 -7.88 1.06 -27.83
C CYS A 248 -8.49 1.83 -26.63
N ARG A 249 -9.82 1.86 -26.54
CA ARG A 249 -10.53 2.51 -25.43
C ARG A 249 -10.23 1.83 -24.09
N GLY A 250 -10.17 0.51 -24.07
CA GLY A 250 -9.81 -0.27 -22.87
C GLY A 250 -8.37 -0.01 -22.43
N PHE A 251 -7.42 0.07 -23.37
CA PHE A 251 -6.02 0.40 -23.06
C PHE A 251 -5.89 1.80 -22.45
N VAL A 252 -6.54 2.81 -23.03
CA VAL A 252 -6.54 4.18 -22.51
C VAL A 252 -7.20 4.24 -21.13
N ALA A 253 -8.36 3.58 -20.94
CA ALA A 253 -9.02 3.50 -19.65
C ALA A 253 -8.12 2.85 -18.58
N HIS A 254 -7.38 1.81 -18.95
CA HIS A 254 -6.39 1.17 -18.08
C HIS A 254 -5.23 2.10 -17.72
N ALA A 255 -4.65 2.80 -18.69
CA ALA A 255 -3.58 3.77 -18.47
C ALA A 255 -4.02 4.91 -17.54
N VAL A 256 -5.23 5.44 -17.73
CA VAL A 256 -5.84 6.44 -16.85
C VAL A 256 -6.08 5.88 -15.45
N LYS A 257 -6.54 4.62 -15.34
CA LYS A 257 -6.71 3.96 -14.04
C LYS A 257 -5.39 3.79 -13.31
N ARG A 258 -4.31 3.37 -13.99
CA ARG A 258 -2.96 3.27 -13.41
C ARG A 258 -2.46 4.63 -12.93
N ALA A 259 -2.61 5.68 -13.75
CA ALA A 259 -2.19 7.03 -13.39
C ALA A 259 -3.03 7.60 -12.22
N ALA A 260 -4.35 7.40 -12.21
CA ALA A 260 -5.20 7.80 -11.09
C ALA A 260 -4.89 7.00 -9.80
N GLY A 261 -4.56 5.72 -9.94
CA GLY A 261 -4.12 4.86 -8.85
C GLY A 261 -2.77 5.28 -8.27
N ALA A 262 -1.80 5.63 -9.12
CA ALA A 262 -0.51 6.19 -8.69
C ALA A 262 -0.68 7.56 -8.02
N PHE A 263 -1.57 8.42 -8.53
CA PHE A 263 -1.91 9.70 -7.91
C PHE A 263 -2.48 9.50 -6.51
N ALA A 264 -3.48 8.62 -6.36
CA ALA A 264 -4.04 8.29 -5.05
C ALA A 264 -3.00 7.64 -4.14
N GLY A 265 -2.19 6.72 -4.67
CA GLY A 265 -1.10 6.04 -3.98
C GLY A 265 -0.09 7.02 -3.39
N ALA A 266 0.40 7.98 -4.18
CA ALA A 266 1.34 8.99 -3.73
C ALA A 266 0.78 9.84 -2.57
N LEU A 267 -0.52 10.19 -2.63
CA LEU A 267 -1.18 10.98 -1.58
C LEU A 267 -1.38 10.21 -0.27
N LEU A 268 -1.48 8.87 -0.30
CA LEU A 268 -1.58 8.05 0.91
C LEU A 268 -0.33 8.14 1.80
N PHE A 269 0.82 8.47 1.23
CA PHE A 269 2.08 8.63 1.96
C PHE A 269 2.23 9.99 2.64
N ASP A 270 1.17 10.81 2.70
CA ASP A 270 1.14 11.99 3.56
C ASP A 270 1.47 11.63 5.02
N GLY A 271 2.32 12.44 5.63
CA GLY A 271 2.89 12.22 6.96
C GLY A 271 4.09 11.27 7.03
N LEU A 272 4.36 10.47 5.99
CA LEU A 272 5.63 9.72 5.87
C LEU A 272 6.62 10.43 4.93
N LEU A 273 6.11 10.98 3.83
CA LEU A 273 6.87 11.82 2.92
C LEU A 273 6.55 13.30 3.16
N ASP A 274 7.51 14.15 2.83
CA ASP A 274 7.35 15.59 2.89
C ASP A 274 6.32 16.08 1.86
N ARG A 275 5.43 16.96 2.29
CA ARG A 275 4.37 17.55 1.46
C ARG A 275 4.86 18.12 0.11
N PRO A 276 5.99 18.86 0.02
CA PRO A 276 6.46 19.35 -1.28
C PRO A 276 6.89 18.23 -2.23
N THR A 277 7.51 17.16 -1.73
CA THR A 277 7.81 15.97 -2.55
C THR A 277 6.53 15.31 -3.07
N ILE A 278 5.52 15.11 -2.22
CA ILE A 278 4.24 14.51 -2.65
C ILE A 278 3.55 15.38 -3.70
N THR A 279 3.52 16.70 -3.50
CA THR A 279 2.94 17.65 -4.46
C THR A 279 3.64 17.58 -5.81
N LYS A 280 4.99 17.56 -5.80
CA LYS A 280 5.78 17.47 -7.02
C LYS A 280 5.50 16.16 -7.77
N LEU A 281 5.36 15.06 -7.06
CA LEU A 281 5.05 13.74 -7.63
C LEU A 281 3.61 13.67 -8.16
N ALA A 282 2.63 13.87 -7.28
CA ALA A 282 1.22 13.66 -7.58
C ALA A 282 0.65 14.77 -8.46
N VAL A 283 0.81 16.03 -8.06
CA VAL A 283 0.17 17.16 -8.77
C VAL A 283 0.94 17.55 -10.01
N GLN A 284 2.26 17.78 -9.89
CA GLN A 284 3.05 18.25 -11.04
C GLN A 284 3.39 17.10 -11.99
N GLY A 285 3.89 15.97 -11.46
CA GLY A 285 4.28 14.81 -12.25
C GLY A 285 3.10 14.09 -12.89
N ILE A 286 2.17 13.57 -12.08
CA ILE A 286 1.09 12.71 -12.57
C ILE A 286 -0.07 13.55 -13.13
N PHE A 287 -0.65 14.45 -12.33
CA PHE A 287 -1.82 15.20 -12.75
C PHE A 287 -1.52 16.17 -13.89
N CYS A 288 -0.64 17.15 -13.69
CA CYS A 288 -0.33 18.16 -14.71
C CYS A 288 0.43 17.57 -15.90
N GLY A 289 1.39 16.68 -15.65
CA GLY A 289 2.26 16.12 -16.68
C GLY A 289 1.61 15.04 -17.54
N LYS A 290 0.86 14.10 -16.94
CA LYS A 290 0.37 12.90 -17.64
C LYS A 290 -1.13 12.88 -17.87
N LEU A 291 -1.94 13.24 -16.86
CA LEU A 291 -3.40 13.15 -16.93
C LEU A 291 -4.04 14.38 -17.61
N LEU A 292 -3.64 15.59 -17.25
CA LEU A 292 -4.26 16.83 -17.70
C LEU A 292 -4.32 17.00 -19.23
N PRO A 293 -3.27 16.65 -20.02
CA PRO A 293 -3.36 16.70 -21.48
C PRO A 293 -4.50 15.84 -22.03
N TYR A 294 -4.71 14.65 -21.47
CA TYR A 294 -5.78 13.74 -21.87
C TYR A 294 -7.15 14.22 -21.38
N LEU A 295 -7.26 14.72 -20.14
CA LEU A 295 -8.53 15.25 -19.62
C LEU A 295 -9.07 16.43 -20.43
N ARG A 296 -8.17 17.25 -21.01
CA ARG A 296 -8.54 18.34 -21.92
C ARG A 296 -9.17 17.86 -23.22
N THR A 297 -8.75 16.70 -23.76
CA THR A 297 -9.40 16.14 -24.96
C THR A 297 -10.78 15.60 -24.63
N LEU A 298 -10.94 14.96 -23.46
CA LEU A 298 -12.24 14.47 -22.98
C LEU A 298 -13.28 15.56 -22.73
N THR A 299 -12.85 16.80 -22.47
CA THR A 299 -13.79 17.92 -22.23
C THR A 299 -14.77 18.13 -23.39
N ARG A 300 -14.36 17.78 -24.62
CA ARG A 300 -15.21 17.89 -25.82
C ARG A 300 -15.83 16.57 -26.24
N SER A 301 -15.13 15.45 -26.02
CA SER A 301 -15.52 14.15 -26.56
C SER A 301 -16.43 13.35 -25.61
N ASP A 302 -16.13 13.33 -24.30
CA ASP A 302 -16.88 12.55 -23.31
C ASP A 302 -16.83 13.22 -21.91
N PRO A 303 -17.79 14.11 -21.61
CA PRO A 303 -17.84 14.83 -20.34
C PRO A 303 -18.17 13.93 -19.15
N GLU A 304 -18.84 12.80 -19.35
CA GLU A 304 -19.25 11.89 -18.27
C GLU A 304 -18.04 11.14 -17.68
N SER A 305 -17.20 10.57 -18.56
CA SER A 305 -15.93 9.95 -18.15
C SER A 305 -15.01 10.96 -17.47
N LEU A 306 -14.91 12.19 -18.01
CA LEU A 306 -14.13 13.27 -17.41
C LEU A 306 -14.59 13.58 -15.98
N ALA A 307 -15.90 13.69 -15.76
CA ALA A 307 -16.46 13.96 -14.43
C ALA A 307 -16.15 12.85 -13.42
N ARG A 308 -16.28 11.57 -13.82
CA ARG A 308 -15.93 10.44 -12.94
C ARG A 308 -14.46 10.42 -12.57
N ILE A 309 -13.57 10.67 -13.52
CA ILE A 309 -12.12 10.73 -13.27
C ILE A 309 -11.81 11.87 -12.29
N LEU A 310 -12.38 13.06 -12.50
CA LEU A 310 -12.18 14.20 -11.60
C LEU A 310 -12.74 13.95 -10.20
N CYS A 311 -13.93 13.34 -10.07
CA CYS A 311 -14.47 12.94 -8.78
C CYS A 311 -13.54 11.96 -8.05
N ARG A 312 -12.94 10.99 -8.77
CA ARG A 312 -11.98 10.05 -8.18
C ARG A 312 -10.71 10.76 -7.70
N LEU A 313 -10.13 11.64 -8.52
CA LEU A 313 -8.92 12.39 -8.17
C LEU A 313 -9.17 13.35 -6.99
N CYS A 314 -10.28 14.08 -7.00
CA CYS A 314 -10.65 14.94 -5.87
C CYS A 314 -10.98 14.12 -4.61
N GLY A 315 -11.58 12.94 -4.80
CA GLY A 315 -11.91 11.99 -3.74
C GLY A 315 -10.68 11.38 -3.06
N SER A 316 -9.55 11.24 -3.75
CA SER A 316 -8.31 10.70 -3.18
C SER A 316 -7.47 11.73 -2.43
N VAL A 317 -7.77 13.04 -2.53
CA VAL A 317 -7.07 14.09 -1.77
C VAL A 317 -7.33 13.92 -0.27
N PRO A 318 -6.30 13.85 0.59
CA PRO A 318 -6.46 13.73 2.04
C PRO A 318 -7.28 14.89 2.64
N THR A 319 -8.13 14.60 3.63
CA THR A 319 -9.01 15.59 4.25
C THR A 319 -8.25 16.76 4.88
N ALA A 320 -7.07 16.50 5.44
CA ALA A 320 -6.19 17.54 5.99
C ALA A 320 -5.79 18.59 4.93
N TRP A 321 -5.59 18.16 3.68
CA TRP A 321 -5.21 19.05 2.59
C TRP A 321 -6.40 19.88 2.10
N ARG A 322 -7.60 19.28 2.13
CA ARG A 322 -8.86 19.95 1.76
C ARG A 322 -9.16 21.12 2.68
N GLN A 323 -8.97 20.92 3.98
CA GLN A 323 -9.25 21.94 5.00
C GLN A 323 -8.21 23.07 5.00
N SER A 324 -6.95 22.76 4.63
CA SER A 324 -5.87 23.73 4.60
C SER A 324 -5.90 24.66 3.38
N GLY A 325 -6.73 24.39 2.36
CA GLY A 325 -6.83 25.23 1.16
C GLY A 325 -5.50 25.39 0.41
N MET A 326 -4.77 24.29 0.20
CA MET A 326 -3.40 24.32 -0.36
C MET A 326 -3.31 25.00 -1.73
N GLU A 327 -2.30 25.85 -1.91
CA GLU A 327 -2.01 26.46 -3.21
C GLU A 327 -1.54 25.43 -4.23
N GLU A 328 -0.91 24.37 -3.74
CA GLU A 328 -0.37 23.24 -4.45
C GLU A 328 -1.44 22.43 -5.20
N LEU A 329 -2.69 22.46 -4.73
CA LEU A 329 -3.83 21.79 -5.37
C LEU A 329 -4.56 22.68 -6.39
N LYS A 330 -4.19 23.97 -6.52
CA LYS A 330 -4.83 24.92 -7.45
C LYS A 330 -4.98 24.36 -8.88
N PRO A 331 -3.98 23.70 -9.50
CA PRO A 331 -4.13 23.21 -10.88
C PRO A 331 -5.27 22.19 -11.05
N LEU A 332 -5.46 21.32 -10.06
CA LEU A 332 -6.54 20.33 -10.06
C LEU A 332 -7.89 20.99 -9.80
N LEU A 333 -7.93 21.87 -8.80
CA LEU A 333 -9.15 22.54 -8.36
C LEU A 333 -9.68 23.51 -9.41
N ASP A 334 -8.81 24.32 -10.02
CA ASP A 334 -9.19 25.30 -11.04
C ASP A 334 -9.72 24.58 -12.28
N PHE A 335 -9.05 23.52 -12.73
CA PHE A 335 -9.54 22.70 -13.84
C PHE A 335 -10.89 22.04 -13.53
N ALA A 336 -11.06 21.49 -12.32
CA ALA A 336 -12.33 20.90 -11.92
C ALA A 336 -13.47 21.93 -11.82
N CYS A 337 -13.17 23.15 -11.35
CA CYS A 337 -14.13 24.26 -11.30
C CYS A 337 -14.54 24.70 -12.71
N ASP A 338 -13.59 24.84 -13.63
CA ASP A 338 -13.85 25.23 -15.01
C ASP A 338 -14.70 24.18 -15.74
N CYS A 339 -14.39 22.89 -15.57
CA CYS A 339 -15.23 21.81 -16.10
C CYS A 339 -16.64 21.84 -15.52
N ARG A 340 -16.79 22.04 -14.20
CA ARG A 340 -18.11 22.12 -13.54
C ARG A 340 -18.94 23.29 -14.06
N ARG A 341 -18.34 24.46 -14.27
CA ARG A 341 -19.01 25.62 -14.87
C ARG A 341 -19.52 25.31 -16.27
N ASN A 342 -18.70 24.64 -17.09
CA ASN A 342 -19.09 24.24 -18.45
C ASN A 342 -20.21 23.20 -18.50
N TRP A 343 -20.49 22.49 -17.40
CA TRP A 343 -21.59 21.52 -17.31
C TRP A 343 -22.88 22.09 -16.73
N GLN A 344 -22.88 23.35 -16.27
CA GLN A 344 -24.09 24.00 -15.75
C GLN A 344 -25.14 24.10 -16.87
N GLY A 345 -26.25 23.36 -16.73
CA GLY A 345 -27.34 23.29 -17.71
C GLY A 345 -27.49 21.95 -18.44
N ASN A 346 -26.59 20.98 -18.23
CA ASN A 346 -26.74 19.64 -18.81
C ASN A 346 -27.39 18.66 -17.80
N GLU A 347 -28.67 18.32 -18.01
CA GLU A 347 -29.45 17.45 -17.11
C GLU A 347 -28.79 16.08 -16.90
N LYS A 348 -28.12 15.52 -17.92
CA LYS A 348 -27.42 14.22 -17.80
C LYS A 348 -26.22 14.28 -16.87
N MET A 349 -25.63 15.46 -16.68
CA MET A 349 -24.45 15.68 -15.85
C MET A 349 -24.80 16.19 -14.44
N ALA A 350 -26.08 16.44 -14.15
CA ALA A 350 -26.52 17.05 -12.88
C ALA A 350 -26.10 16.23 -11.64
N GLY A 351 -26.17 14.89 -11.72
CA GLY A 351 -25.74 14.00 -10.63
C GLY A 351 -24.25 14.10 -10.31
N VAL A 352 -23.39 13.87 -11.31
CA VAL A 352 -21.92 13.87 -11.12
C VAL A 352 -21.38 15.28 -10.86
N SER A 353 -21.97 16.30 -11.48
CA SER A 353 -21.66 17.72 -11.20
C SER A 353 -22.00 18.10 -9.75
N GLY A 354 -23.08 17.53 -9.19
CA GLY A 354 -23.45 17.68 -7.79
C GLY A 354 -22.44 17.03 -6.83
N GLU A 355 -21.98 15.82 -7.14
CA GLU A 355 -20.92 15.13 -6.37
C GLU A 355 -19.60 15.91 -6.38
N LEU A 356 -19.16 16.33 -7.58
CA LEU A 356 -17.97 17.16 -7.72
C LEU A 356 -18.13 18.50 -6.97
N GLY A 357 -19.33 19.10 -7.01
CA GLY A 357 -19.65 20.30 -6.25
C GLY A 357 -19.49 20.13 -4.75
N LYS A 358 -19.99 19.02 -4.17
CA LYS A 358 -19.81 18.70 -2.74
C LYS A 358 -18.32 18.54 -2.39
N LEU A 359 -17.54 17.89 -3.26
CA LEU A 359 -16.10 17.73 -3.07
C LEU A 359 -15.37 19.08 -3.11
N LEU A 360 -15.66 19.94 -4.10
CA LEU A 360 -15.06 21.27 -4.22
C LEU A 360 -15.44 22.19 -3.05
N GLN A 361 -16.68 22.12 -2.57
CA GLN A 361 -17.11 22.82 -1.35
C GLN A 361 -16.34 22.36 -0.11
N SER A 362 -16.10 21.05 0.04
CA SER A 362 -15.28 20.51 1.13
C SER A 362 -13.81 20.96 1.09
N MET A 363 -13.36 21.50 -0.05
CA MET A 363 -12.00 22.01 -0.28
C MET A 363 -11.92 23.55 -0.23
N GLY A 364 -12.96 24.23 0.26
CA GLY A 364 -12.97 25.69 0.44
C GLY A 364 -13.21 26.50 -0.85
N ARG A 365 -13.51 25.84 -1.97
CA ARG A 365 -13.89 26.49 -3.24
C ARG A 365 -15.40 26.37 -3.44
N GLY A 366 -16.15 27.09 -2.61
CA GLY A 366 -17.60 27.21 -2.71
C GLY A 366 -18.01 28.42 -3.54
N ALA A 367 -18.28 28.18 -4.83
CA ALA A 367 -19.31 28.85 -5.64
C ALA A 367 -19.54 27.99 -6.89
#